data_AF-A0A9D8G599-F1
#
_entry.id   AF-A0A9D8G599-F1
#
_cell.length_a   1.000
_cell.length_b   1.000
_cell.length_c   1.000
_cell.angle_alpha   90.00
_cell.angle_beta   90.00
_cell.angle_gamma   90.00
#
_symmetry.space_group_name_H-M   'P 1'
#
loop_
_entity.id
_entity.type
_entity.pdbx_description
1 polymer ?
#
loop_
_entity_poly.entity_id
_entity_poly.type
_entity_poly.pdbx_seq_one_letter_code
_entity_poly.pdbx_strand_id
1 'polypeptide(L)' 'MVKRPIYYDTETTGVKSDKDRIVEIAAYDPYEEKTFVSLVNPGIPIPLEASQIHHITDDMVQ' A
#
# COMPACT_ATOMS: atom_id res chain seq x y z
N MET A 1 20.27 -22.43 -1.43
CA MET A 1 19.75 -21.29 -0.64
C MET A 1 18.28 -21.55 -0.36
N VAL A 2 17.84 -21.41 0.89
CA VAL A 2 16.41 -21.46 1.24
C VAL A 2 15.81 -20.11 0.83
N LYS A 3 14.70 -20.12 0.09
CA LYS A 3 13.98 -18.88 -0.23
C LYS A 3 13.31 -18.35 1.04
N ARG A 4 13.44 -17.05 1.31
CA ARG A 4 12.77 -16.35 2.42
C ARG A 4 11.55 -15.62 1.85
N PRO A 5 10.32 -16.09 2.12
CA PRO A 5 9.12 -15.42 1.65
C PRO A 5 8.89 -14.11 2.42
N ILE A 6 8.46 -13.08 1.70
CA ILE A 6 7.96 -11.83 2.27
C ILE A 6 6.50 -11.73 1.84
N TYR A 7 5.60 -11.58 2.80
CA TYR A 7 4.19 -11.32 2.53
C TYR A 7 4.00 -9.82 2.45
N TYR A 8 3.26 -9.33 1.46
CA TYR A 8 2.98 -7.92 1.32
C TYR A 8 1.55 -7.71 0.82
N ASP A 9 1.04 -6.53 1.11
CA ASP A 9 -0.24 -6.04 0.65
C ASP A 9 -0.13 -4.55 0.32
N THR A 10 -1.04 -4.05 -0.52
CA THR A 10 -1.05 -2.65 -0.96
C THR A 10 -2.44 -2.09 -1.03
N GLU A 11 -2.58 -0.86 -0.54
CA GLU A 11 -3.74 -0.01 -0.85
C GLU A 11 -3.40 0.93 -1.98
N THR A 12 -4.36 1.16 -2.87
CA THR A 12 -4.11 1.80 -4.17
C THR A 12 -5.23 2.74 -4.53
N THR A 13 -4.96 3.69 -5.43
CA THR A 13 -5.97 4.61 -5.97
C THR A 13 -7.01 3.90 -6.86
N GLY A 14 -6.82 2.62 -7.20
CA GLY A 14 -7.69 1.84 -8.08
C GLY A 14 -7.04 0.52 -8.52
N VAL A 15 -7.71 -0.24 -9.40
CA VAL A 15 -7.34 -1.64 -9.71
C VAL A 15 -6.46 -1.82 -10.96
N LYS A 16 -6.09 -0.76 -11.67
CA LYS A 16 -5.36 -0.82 -12.95
C LYS A 16 -3.89 -0.46 -12.73
N SER A 17 -3.02 -1.47 -12.80
CA SER A 17 -1.57 -1.29 -12.55
C SER A 17 -0.86 -0.31 -13.48
N ASP A 18 -1.40 -0.03 -14.67
CA ASP A 18 -0.85 0.92 -15.63
C ASP A 18 -1.23 2.39 -15.35
N LYS A 19 -2.19 2.62 -14.44
CA LYS A 19 -2.77 3.96 -14.18
C LYS A 19 -2.79 4.33 -12.71
N ASP A 20 -3.14 3.37 -11.86
CA ASP A 20 -3.35 3.58 -10.44
C ASP A 20 -2.03 3.52 -9.66
N ARG A 21 -2.00 4.17 -8.51
CA ARG A 21 -0.80 4.41 -7.71
C ARG A 21 -0.97 3.81 -6.32
N ILE A 22 0.15 3.37 -5.74
CA ILE A 22 0.19 2.87 -4.37
C ILE A 22 -0.01 4.03 -3.39
N VAL A 23 -0.87 3.82 -2.41
CA VAL A 23 -1.18 4.72 -1.28
C VAL A 23 -0.58 4.18 0.02
N GLU A 24 -0.58 2.86 0.21
CA GLU A 24 0.08 2.18 1.32
C GLU A 24 0.80 0.93 0.83
N ILE A 25 1.94 0.62 1.45
CA ILE A 25 2.54 -0.71 1.39
C ILE A 25 2.76 -1.27 2.79
N ALA A 26 2.29 -2.49 3.00
CA ALA A 26 2.54 -3.27 4.20
C ALA A 26 3.33 -4.54 3.84
N ALA A 27 4.26 -4.94 4.69
CA ALA A 27 5.02 -6.17 4.52
C ALA A 27 5.28 -6.87 5.86
N TYR A 28 5.28 -8.20 5.83
CA TYR A 28 5.61 -9.06 6.95
C TYR A 28 6.66 -10.09 6.56
N ASP A 29 7.69 -10.15 7.39
CA ASP A 29 8.74 -11.15 7.34
C ASP A 29 8.57 -12.18 8.46
N PRO A 30 8.20 -13.44 8.15
CA PRO A 30 8.02 -14.47 9.17
C PRO A 30 9.33 -15.01 9.73
N TYR A 31 10.47 -14.78 9.07
CA TYR A 31 11.77 -15.31 9.48
C TYR A 31 12.44 -14.38 10.49
N GLU A 32 12.33 -13.07 10.30
CA GLU A 32 12.82 -12.04 11.23
C GLU A 32 11.73 -11.51 12.18
N GLU A 33 10.50 -11.98 12.05
CA GLU A 33 9.32 -11.46 12.77
C GLU A 33 9.18 -9.93 12.64
N LYS A 34 9.46 -9.41 11.45
CA LYS A 34 9.52 -7.97 11.19
C LYS A 34 8.34 -7.53 10.35
N THR A 35 7.73 -6.41 10.76
CA THR A 35 6.71 -5.72 9.98
C THR A 35 7.24 -4.41 9.41
N PHE A 36 6.65 -3.99 8.29
CA PHE A 36 6.84 -2.69 7.68
C PHE A 36 5.48 -2.20 7.21
N VAL A 37 5.14 -0.95 7.53
CA VAL A 37 3.92 -0.28 7.05
C VAL A 37 4.30 1.15 6.74
N SER A 38 3.97 1.64 5.56
CA SER A 38 4.20 3.03 5.18
C SER A 38 3.10 3.52 4.26
N LEU A 39 2.58 4.69 4.60
CA LEU A 39 1.84 5.52 3.66
C LEU A 39 2.81 6.12 2.62
N VAL A 40 2.31 6.32 1.41
CA VAL A 40 3.03 6.86 0.26
C VAL A 40 2.16 7.93 -0.37
N ASN A 41 2.73 9.10 -0.65
CA ASN A 41 2.06 10.10 -1.47
C ASN A 41 1.96 9.58 -2.92
N PRO A 42 0.77 9.27 -3.45
CA PRO A 42 0.63 8.72 -4.80
C PRO A 42 0.94 9.73 -5.92
N GLY A 43 1.04 11.02 -5.59
CA GLY A 43 1.26 12.12 -6.54
C GLY A 43 0.04 12.45 -7.41
N ILE A 44 -1.10 11.83 -7.14
CA ILE A 44 -2.42 12.07 -7.76
C ILE A 44 -3.48 12.04 -6.65
N PRO A 45 -4.65 12.70 -6.81
CA PRO A 45 -5.72 12.60 -5.82
C PRO A 45 -6.19 11.16 -5.64
N ILE A 46 -6.41 10.72 -4.40
CA ILE A 46 -6.99 9.42 -4.10
C ILE A 46 -8.50 9.46 -4.42
N PRO A 47 -9.01 8.60 -5.31
CA PRO A 47 -10.45 8.56 -5.60
C PRO A 47 -11.28 8.27 -4.35
N LEU A 48 -12.48 8.88 -4.29
CA LEU A 48 -13.35 8.77 -3.13
C LEU A 48 -13.76 7.31 -2.87
N GLU A 49 -14.03 6.55 -3.92
CA GLU A 49 -14.36 5.12 -3.83
C GLU A 49 -13.23 4.29 -3.23
N ALA A 50 -11.97 4.61 -3.55
CA ALA A 50 -10.81 3.93 -2.97
C ALA A 50 -10.68 4.30 -1.48
N SER A 51 -10.77 5.59 -1.16
CA SER A 51 -10.81 6.09 0.22
C SER A 51 -11.94 5.46 1.04
N GLN A 52 -13.09 5.17 0.44
CA GLN A 52 -14.21 4.51 1.13
C GLN A 52 -13.94 3.03 1.45
N ILE A 53 -13.03 2.38 0.72
CA ILE A 53 -12.65 0.99 0.94
C ILE A 53 -11.53 0.91 2.00
N HIS A 54 -10.42 1.61 1.77
CA HIS A 54 -9.22 1.49 2.61
C HIS A 54 -9.08 2.60 3.66
N HIS A 55 -9.96 3.60 3.66
CA HIS A 55 -10.03 4.67 4.67
C HIS A 55 -8.79 5.59 4.75
N ILE A 56 -7.99 5.65 3.69
CA ILE A 56 -6.85 6.56 3.58
C ILE A 56 -7.26 7.75 2.71
N THR A 57 -7.08 8.96 3.21
CA THR A 57 -7.42 10.21 2.51
C THR A 57 -6.17 10.93 2.02
N ASP A 58 -6.34 11.88 1.08
CA ASP A 58 -5.24 12.71 0.59
C ASP A 58 -4.50 13.44 1.74
N ASP A 59 -5.21 13.89 2.77
CA ASP A 59 -4.63 14.58 3.93
C ASP A 59 -3.66 13.70 4.75
N MET A 60 -3.80 12.38 4.69
CA MET A 60 -2.94 11.44 5.42
C MET A 60 -1.60 11.21 4.72
N VAL A 61 -1.48 11.59 3.45
CA VAL A 61 -0.33 11.28 2.60
C VAL A 61 0.37 12.53 2.04
N GLN A 62 0.04 13.73 2.54
CA GLN A 62 0.63 15.01 2.12
C GLN A 62 2.06 15.21 2.63
#